data_AF-A0A7Y7B2D7-F1
#
_entry.id   AF-A0A7Y7B2D7-F1
#
_cell.length_a   1.000
_cell.length_b   1.000
_cell.length_c   1.000
_cell.angle_alpha   90.00
_cell.angle_beta   90.00
_cell.angle_gamma   90.00
#
_symmetry.space_group_name_H-M   'P 1'
#
loop_
_entity.id
_entity.type
_entity.pdbx_description
1 polymer ?
#
loop_
_entity_poly.entity_id
_entity_poly.type
_entity_poly.pdbx_seq_one_letter_code
_entity_poly.pdbx_strand_id
1 'polypeptide(L)'
;MRRLNSLAFTMCSLLAMCAGGFMSATAAQADTVSTGNAPPLRFVSYNICGNMCTDAKGYDNQRRIDTVVDEATVGTWGADQIFLQEVCRPQYDAIEQKLAPLGFHGLYTATLPGKGATAGKDAVCGGADYGMAVLARGPVTDTKVLDLTAGDEAEPIKSPCVKNYAQSRGNWACSVHLYWKNDATLREAEARTLAAQTAEWEKAGIPVVLGGDFNDQPRSAALSTFYDTGIGDGGQGSFLEADETDKDRFTTACAPSRSRCRSGDATFGQRKIDYLFLSARDFKGVKADVLPLDTKVSDHRLLRGAAYWADCGPLDPGAGRVFRRDAAGGLFRYAGRPDGGVTGACKVGTGWNMMRSVAHDGNTVLAVDKAGTLWRYPAELDTGTYSGGTRVQVSSGWQTMDTLLAPGDFSGDGRPDAIGRDTAGDLWLYRGSADGGFAAPVKIGNGWQIYTALLAPGDFSGDGRPDLIGRDVAGDLWLYKGDGSGGYAPRQKIGNGWQTYTALTAPGDLDGDGLPDLAGRDGAGDLWSFPGDGKGGYGPRKKIGNGYPAGELMF
;
A
#
# COMPACT_ATOMS: atom_id res chain seq x y z
N MET A 1 39.91 -59.17 -64.15
CA MET A 1 38.82 -58.88 -63.20
C MET A 1 39.37 -59.02 -61.78
N ARG A 2 39.84 -57.91 -61.18
CA ARG A 2 40.59 -57.89 -59.91
C ARG A 2 39.85 -56.98 -58.92
N ARG A 3 39.57 -57.54 -57.72
CA ARG A 3 39.79 -57.02 -56.34
C ARG A 3 39.41 -55.55 -56.07
N LEU A 4 38.62 -55.19 -55.06
CA LEU A 4 38.93 -55.22 -53.61
C LEU A 4 37.81 -54.54 -52.80
N ASN A 5 37.79 -54.82 -51.50
CA ASN A 5 36.91 -54.38 -50.40
C ASN A 5 36.64 -52.88 -50.28
N SER A 6 35.46 -52.53 -49.74
CA SER A 6 35.33 -51.55 -48.64
C SER A 6 33.91 -51.51 -48.07
N LEU A 7 33.77 -51.87 -46.78
CA LEU A 7 32.71 -51.37 -45.89
C LEU A 7 33.02 -49.90 -45.57
N ALA A 8 32.03 -49.00 -45.68
CA ALA A 8 32.00 -47.76 -44.92
C ALA A 8 30.59 -47.11 -44.93
N PHE A 9 30.08 -46.88 -43.71
CA PHE A 9 29.30 -45.72 -43.27
C PHE A 9 28.22 -45.14 -44.19
N THR A 10 26.97 -45.38 -43.81
CA THR A 10 25.82 -44.56 -44.20
C THR A 10 25.97 -43.16 -43.60
N MET A 11 26.28 -42.17 -44.45
CA MET A 11 26.15 -40.74 -44.14
C MET A 11 24.68 -40.41 -43.83
N CYS A 12 24.39 -40.15 -42.56
CA CYS A 12 23.24 -39.36 -42.17
C CYS A 12 23.68 -37.89 -42.20
N SER A 13 23.34 -37.19 -43.28
CA SER A 13 23.71 -35.79 -43.46
C SER A 13 22.96 -34.91 -42.45
N LEU A 14 23.70 -34.29 -41.53
CA LEU A 14 23.25 -33.15 -40.74
C LEU A 14 22.83 -32.01 -41.69
N LEU A 15 21.53 -31.72 -41.76
CA LEU A 15 21.07 -30.36 -42.00
C LEU A 15 20.89 -29.69 -40.63
N ALA A 16 21.80 -28.79 -40.31
CA ALA A 16 21.66 -27.86 -39.19
C ALA A 16 20.51 -26.88 -39.48
N MET A 17 19.29 -27.24 -39.10
CA MET A 17 18.25 -26.26 -38.83
C MET A 17 18.56 -25.62 -37.48
N CYS A 18 19.24 -24.47 -37.50
CA CYS A 18 19.10 -23.50 -36.42
C CYS A 18 17.65 -23.00 -36.45
N ALA A 19 16.75 -23.76 -35.83
CA ALA A 19 15.49 -23.21 -35.35
C ALA A 19 15.86 -22.32 -34.16
N GLY A 20 16.30 -21.10 -34.47
CA GLY A 20 16.22 -19.99 -33.54
C GLY A 20 14.74 -19.83 -33.23
N GLY A 21 14.31 -20.44 -32.12
CA GLY A 21 13.07 -20.07 -31.48
C GLY A 21 13.21 -18.61 -31.11
N PHE A 22 12.74 -17.73 -32.00
CA PHE A 22 12.32 -16.42 -31.59
C PHE A 22 11.26 -16.66 -30.53
N MET A 23 11.67 -16.70 -29.26
CA MET A 23 10.80 -16.25 -28.21
C MET A 23 10.48 -14.82 -28.61
N SER A 24 9.35 -14.63 -29.28
CA SER A 24 8.70 -13.34 -29.34
C SER A 24 8.55 -12.97 -27.88
N ALA A 25 9.42 -12.08 -27.39
CA ALA A 25 9.19 -11.40 -26.14
C ALA A 25 7.75 -10.92 -26.26
N THR A 26 6.87 -11.43 -25.40
CA THR A 26 5.52 -10.91 -25.28
C THR A 26 5.68 -9.40 -25.20
N ALA A 27 5.14 -8.69 -26.19
CA ALA A 27 5.07 -7.24 -26.13
C ALA A 27 4.56 -6.90 -24.74
N ALA A 28 5.22 -5.96 -24.07
CA ALA A 28 4.79 -5.49 -22.75
C ALA A 28 3.28 -5.25 -22.84
N GLN A 29 2.50 -6.07 -22.13
CA GLN A 29 1.07 -5.82 -22.04
C GLN A 29 0.90 -4.57 -21.19
N ALA A 30 -0.01 -3.68 -21.60
CA ALA A 30 -0.46 -2.51 -20.87
C ALA A 30 -0.41 -2.72 -19.35
N ASP A 31 0.05 -1.70 -18.60
CA ASP A 31 -0.10 -1.69 -17.15
C ASP A 31 -1.58 -1.39 -16.82
N THR A 32 -2.48 -2.33 -17.17
CA THR A 32 -3.90 -2.21 -16.85
C THR A 32 -4.02 -2.21 -15.33
N VAL A 33 -4.31 -1.03 -14.78
CA VAL A 33 -4.46 -0.84 -13.34
C VAL A 33 -5.85 -1.28 -12.91
N SER A 34 -5.91 -2.45 -12.27
CA SER A 34 -7.13 -3.05 -11.75
C SER A 34 -7.09 -3.18 -10.23
N THR A 35 -8.23 -3.46 -9.63
CA THR A 35 -8.34 -3.66 -8.18
C THR A 35 -7.49 -4.81 -7.64
N GLY A 36 -7.14 -5.78 -8.50
CA GLY A 36 -6.35 -6.96 -8.14
C GLY A 36 -4.83 -6.80 -8.26
N ASN A 37 -4.35 -5.79 -9.00
CA ASN A 37 -2.91 -5.55 -9.23
C ASN A 37 -2.47 -4.11 -8.91
N ALA A 38 -3.40 -3.24 -8.52
CA ALA A 38 -3.10 -1.88 -8.13
C ALA A 38 -2.52 -1.81 -6.71
N PRO A 39 -1.55 -0.91 -6.48
CA PRO A 39 -1.12 -0.52 -5.15
C PRO A 39 -2.31 -0.15 -4.24
N PRO A 40 -2.12 -0.25 -2.92
CA PRO A 40 -3.23 -0.15 -1.98
C PRO A 40 -3.69 1.29 -1.75
N LEU A 41 -2.82 2.29 -1.94
CA LEU A 41 -3.20 3.70 -1.84
C LEU A 41 -3.75 4.14 -3.19
N ARG A 42 -5.03 4.53 -3.22
CA ARG A 42 -5.79 4.73 -4.47
C ARG A 42 -6.36 6.14 -4.59
N PHE A 43 -6.41 6.62 -5.82
CA PHE A 43 -6.79 7.99 -6.17
C PHE A 43 -7.80 7.98 -7.32
N VAL A 44 -8.62 9.03 -7.36
CA VAL A 44 -9.51 9.35 -8.49
C VAL A 44 -9.37 10.83 -8.81
N SER A 45 -9.13 11.15 -10.07
CA SER A 45 -9.27 12.51 -10.60
C SER A 45 -10.37 12.54 -11.64
N TYR A 46 -11.32 13.47 -11.49
CA TYR A 46 -12.41 13.57 -12.46
C TYR A 46 -13.02 14.98 -12.57
N ASN A 47 -12.89 15.58 -13.76
CA ASN A 47 -13.75 16.68 -14.17
C ASN A 47 -15.14 16.13 -14.49
N ILE A 48 -16.13 16.47 -13.66
CA ILE A 48 -17.48 15.89 -13.77
C ILE A 48 -18.41 16.70 -14.67
N CYS A 49 -17.94 17.81 -15.27
CA CYS A 49 -18.70 18.68 -16.18
C CYS A 49 -20.06 19.12 -15.59
N GLY A 50 -20.09 19.42 -14.30
CA GLY A 50 -21.31 19.49 -13.50
C GLY A 50 -22.33 20.52 -13.96
N ASN A 51 -21.86 21.66 -14.51
CA ASN A 51 -22.73 22.70 -15.04
C ASN A 51 -22.99 22.57 -16.55
N MET A 52 -21.97 22.22 -17.33
CA MET A 52 -22.08 22.23 -18.80
C MET A 52 -22.76 20.97 -19.35
N CYS A 53 -22.66 19.84 -18.65
CA CYS A 53 -23.23 18.55 -19.03
C CYS A 53 -24.58 18.31 -18.33
N THR A 54 -25.59 19.09 -18.72
CA THR A 54 -26.94 19.03 -18.13
C THR A 54 -27.80 17.90 -18.70
N ASP A 55 -28.84 17.49 -17.98
CA ASP A 55 -29.85 16.53 -18.45
C ASP A 55 -30.50 16.96 -19.79
N ALA A 56 -30.68 18.27 -19.99
CA ALA A 56 -31.20 18.84 -21.24
C ALA A 56 -30.30 18.57 -22.46
N LYS A 57 -29.00 18.30 -22.23
CA LYS A 57 -28.02 17.91 -23.26
C LYS A 57 -27.83 16.39 -23.35
N GLY A 58 -28.66 15.61 -22.65
CA GLY A 58 -28.67 14.15 -22.69
C GLY A 58 -27.67 13.48 -21.75
N TYR A 59 -27.11 14.23 -20.80
CA TYR A 59 -26.32 13.71 -19.68
C TYR A 59 -27.23 13.28 -18.51
N ASP A 60 -26.66 12.65 -17.50
CA ASP A 60 -27.38 12.13 -16.34
C ASP A 60 -26.66 12.55 -15.05
N ASN A 61 -27.26 13.51 -14.34
CA ASN A 61 -26.70 14.03 -13.10
C ASN A 61 -26.63 12.99 -11.97
N GLN A 62 -27.59 12.07 -11.89
CA GLN A 62 -27.61 11.06 -10.83
C GLN A 62 -26.51 10.02 -11.09
N ARG A 63 -26.40 9.55 -12.33
CA ARG A 63 -25.32 8.65 -12.76
C ARG A 63 -23.93 9.25 -12.53
N ARG A 64 -23.77 10.56 -12.69
CA ARG A 64 -22.51 11.26 -12.38
C ARG A 64 -22.13 11.16 -10.91
N ILE A 65 -23.08 11.46 -10.02
CA ILE A 65 -22.88 11.33 -8.57
C ILE A 65 -22.55 9.88 -8.21
N ASP A 66 -23.31 8.93 -8.75
CA ASP A 66 -23.14 7.50 -8.46
C ASP A 66 -21.80 6.98 -9.00
N THR A 67 -21.34 7.45 -10.16
CA THR A 67 -20.01 7.11 -10.70
C THR A 67 -18.90 7.48 -9.71
N VAL A 68 -18.92 8.69 -9.15
CA VAL A 68 -17.92 9.11 -8.15
C VAL A 68 -18.00 8.25 -6.88
N VAL A 69 -19.22 7.95 -6.42
CA VAL A 69 -19.44 7.14 -5.21
C VAL A 69 -19.00 5.70 -5.39
N ASP A 70 -19.24 5.13 -6.56
CA ASP A 70 -18.79 3.79 -6.91
C ASP A 70 -17.27 3.71 -6.89
N GLU A 71 -16.54 4.70 -7.40
CA GLU A 71 -15.07 4.70 -7.33
C GLU A 71 -14.51 4.80 -5.90
N ALA A 72 -15.25 5.40 -4.98
CA ALA A 72 -14.87 5.51 -3.58
C ALA A 72 -15.14 4.22 -2.77
N THR A 73 -16.01 3.34 -3.26
CA THR A 73 -16.52 2.20 -2.49
C THR A 73 -15.50 1.04 -2.42
N VAL A 74 -15.37 0.40 -1.26
CA VAL A 74 -14.47 -0.77 -1.11
C VAL A 74 -15.10 -1.97 -1.79
N GLY A 75 -14.39 -2.61 -2.72
CA GLY A 75 -14.88 -3.74 -3.53
C GLY A 75 -15.08 -3.40 -5.01
N THR A 76 -15.20 -2.11 -5.33
CA THR A 76 -14.91 -1.52 -6.65
C THR A 76 -13.47 -1.00 -6.61
N TRP A 77 -13.20 0.26 -6.97
CA TRP A 77 -11.87 0.83 -6.89
C TRP A 77 -11.40 1.11 -5.46
N GLY A 78 -12.26 1.68 -4.61
CA GLY A 78 -11.93 1.92 -3.21
C GLY A 78 -10.90 3.03 -3.03
N ALA A 79 -11.09 4.17 -3.68
CA ALA A 79 -10.21 5.34 -3.56
C ALA A 79 -10.00 5.77 -2.09
N ASP A 80 -8.84 6.31 -1.79
CA ASP A 80 -8.52 7.01 -0.54
C ASP A 80 -8.65 8.53 -0.69
N GLN A 81 -8.42 9.05 -1.90
CA GLN A 81 -8.54 10.49 -2.20
C GLN A 81 -9.19 10.70 -3.57
N ILE A 82 -10.07 11.69 -3.66
CA ILE A 82 -10.90 12.01 -4.82
C ILE A 82 -10.78 13.50 -5.11
N PHE A 83 -10.41 13.83 -6.34
CA PHE A 83 -10.20 15.17 -6.84
C PHE A 83 -11.25 15.48 -7.91
N LEU A 84 -12.17 16.40 -7.62
CA LEU A 84 -13.29 16.72 -8.51
C LEU A 84 -13.18 18.15 -9.01
N GLN A 85 -13.41 18.33 -10.31
CA GLN A 85 -13.46 19.63 -10.99
C GLN A 85 -14.84 19.84 -11.62
N GLU A 86 -15.21 21.10 -11.85
CA GLU A 86 -16.50 21.52 -12.41
C GLU A 86 -17.73 21.03 -11.62
N VAL A 87 -17.70 21.18 -10.30
CA VAL A 87 -18.72 20.66 -9.39
C VAL A 87 -19.72 21.75 -9.02
N CYS A 88 -21.00 21.53 -9.31
CA CYS A 88 -22.09 22.31 -8.73
C CYS A 88 -22.27 21.97 -7.26
N ARG A 89 -22.56 22.96 -6.41
CA ARG A 89 -22.72 22.74 -4.97
C ARG A 89 -23.70 21.62 -4.59
N PRO A 90 -24.91 21.50 -5.19
CA PRO A 90 -25.80 20.38 -4.88
C PRO A 90 -25.24 19.00 -5.26
N GLN A 91 -24.37 18.92 -6.28
CA GLN A 91 -23.69 17.67 -6.64
C GLN A 91 -22.65 17.31 -5.57
N TYR A 92 -21.86 18.29 -5.12
CA TYR A 92 -20.91 18.08 -4.02
C TYR A 92 -21.61 17.61 -2.75
N ASP A 93 -22.68 18.30 -2.33
CA ASP A 93 -23.40 17.96 -1.10
C ASP A 93 -23.96 16.53 -1.16
N ALA A 94 -24.46 16.09 -2.34
CA ALA A 94 -24.94 14.72 -2.55
C ALA A 94 -23.81 13.67 -2.52
N ILE A 95 -22.65 13.99 -3.12
CA ILE A 95 -21.47 13.11 -3.08
C ILE A 95 -20.94 12.99 -1.65
N GLU A 96 -20.76 14.11 -0.95
CA GLU A 96 -20.26 14.15 0.43
C GLU A 96 -21.20 13.37 1.37
N GLN A 97 -22.52 13.56 1.25
CA GLN A 97 -23.50 12.82 2.04
C GLN A 97 -23.37 11.30 1.85
N LYS A 98 -23.14 10.84 0.62
CA LYS A 98 -22.98 9.40 0.32
C LYS A 98 -21.63 8.84 0.76
N LEU A 99 -20.58 9.66 0.77
CA LEU A 99 -19.22 9.24 1.12
C LEU A 99 -18.88 9.38 2.60
N ALA A 100 -19.58 10.23 3.35
CA ALA A 100 -19.35 10.41 4.79
C ALA A 100 -19.44 9.10 5.60
N PRO A 101 -20.40 8.19 5.36
CA PRO A 101 -20.44 6.88 6.03
C PRO A 101 -19.24 5.97 5.71
N LEU A 102 -18.54 6.22 4.61
CA LEU A 102 -17.32 5.50 4.21
C LEU A 102 -16.04 6.13 4.82
N GLY A 103 -16.20 7.15 5.67
CA GLY A 103 -15.12 7.85 6.36
C GLY A 103 -14.45 8.93 5.53
N PHE A 104 -15.13 9.45 4.49
CA PHE A 104 -14.63 10.58 3.73
C PHE A 104 -15.00 11.92 4.36
N HIS A 105 -14.08 12.87 4.22
CA HIS A 105 -14.28 14.27 4.55
C HIS A 105 -13.88 15.10 3.32
N GLY A 106 -14.74 16.04 2.95
CA GLY A 106 -14.51 16.89 1.78
C GLY A 106 -14.16 18.33 2.11
N LEU A 107 -13.55 19.01 1.15
CA LEU A 107 -13.42 20.46 1.10
C LEU A 107 -13.87 20.94 -0.28
N TYR A 108 -14.99 21.67 -0.31
CA TYR A 108 -15.49 22.37 -1.48
C TYR A 108 -15.02 23.82 -1.48
N THR A 109 -14.65 24.34 -2.66
CA THR A 109 -14.42 25.77 -2.86
C THR A 109 -15.17 26.27 -4.08
N ALA A 110 -15.87 27.39 -3.92
CA ALA A 110 -16.54 28.07 -5.02
C ALA A 110 -15.53 28.95 -5.79
N THR A 111 -15.46 28.74 -7.10
CA THR A 111 -14.76 29.62 -8.04
C THR A 111 -15.74 30.64 -8.63
N LEU A 112 -16.99 30.23 -8.87
CA LEU A 112 -18.09 31.11 -9.24
C LEU A 112 -19.20 31.03 -8.19
N PRO A 113 -19.37 32.06 -7.34
CA PRO A 113 -20.46 32.12 -6.38
C PRO A 113 -21.83 32.13 -7.05
N GLY A 114 -22.78 31.43 -6.44
CA GLY A 114 -24.16 31.33 -6.90
C GLY A 114 -24.86 32.69 -6.88
N LYS A 115 -25.63 32.97 -7.93
CA LYS A 115 -26.41 34.21 -8.07
C LYS A 115 -27.90 34.04 -7.68
N GLY A 116 -28.26 32.89 -7.12
CA GLY A 116 -29.64 32.52 -6.77
C GLY A 116 -30.47 32.05 -7.97
N ALA A 117 -31.55 31.32 -7.69
CA ALA A 117 -32.41 30.69 -8.70
C ALA A 117 -33.12 31.69 -9.65
N THR A 118 -33.13 32.98 -9.32
CA THR A 118 -33.77 34.04 -10.09
C THR A 118 -32.86 34.66 -11.16
N ALA A 119 -31.59 34.24 -11.26
CA ALA A 119 -30.62 34.75 -12.23
C ALA A 119 -30.90 34.36 -13.70
N GLY A 120 -31.94 33.56 -13.97
CA GLY A 120 -32.40 33.26 -15.33
C GLY A 120 -31.35 32.53 -16.17
N LYS A 121 -31.10 32.99 -17.40
CA LYS A 121 -30.17 32.32 -18.35
C LYS A 121 -28.70 32.41 -17.95
N ASP A 122 -28.35 33.29 -17.00
CA ASP A 122 -26.99 33.46 -16.49
C ASP A 122 -26.74 32.63 -15.22
N ALA A 123 -27.72 31.82 -14.80
CA ALA A 123 -27.63 30.97 -13.62
C ALA A 123 -26.76 29.73 -13.90
N VAL A 124 -25.51 29.76 -13.43
CA VAL A 124 -24.66 28.57 -13.31
C VAL A 124 -25.24 27.67 -12.21
N CYS A 125 -25.25 26.35 -12.43
CA CYS A 125 -25.70 25.36 -11.47
C CYS A 125 -27.12 25.61 -10.92
N GLY A 126 -28.02 26.13 -11.76
CA GLY A 126 -29.38 26.49 -11.33
C GLY A 126 -29.44 27.60 -10.27
N GLY A 127 -28.37 28.41 -10.17
CA GLY A 127 -28.23 29.50 -9.21
C GLY A 127 -27.39 29.17 -7.97
N ALA A 128 -26.91 27.94 -7.85
CA ALA A 128 -26.00 27.51 -6.78
C ALA A 128 -24.53 27.82 -7.12
N ASP A 129 -23.64 27.63 -6.14
CA ASP A 129 -22.19 27.78 -6.37
C ASP A 129 -21.67 26.74 -7.38
N TYR A 130 -20.66 27.15 -8.13
CA TYR A 130 -19.85 26.31 -8.99
C TYR A 130 -18.39 26.40 -8.56
N GLY A 131 -17.69 25.27 -8.65
CA GLY A 131 -16.30 25.21 -8.27
C GLY A 131 -15.75 23.80 -8.30
N MET A 132 -14.99 23.44 -7.27
CA MET A 132 -14.28 22.16 -7.24
C MET A 132 -14.14 21.65 -5.81
N ALA A 133 -13.79 20.38 -5.68
CA ALA A 133 -13.68 19.72 -4.39
C ALA A 133 -12.53 18.72 -4.33
N VAL A 134 -12.02 18.52 -3.13
CA VAL A 134 -11.22 17.35 -2.78
C VAL A 134 -11.93 16.60 -1.65
N LEU A 135 -12.01 15.28 -1.74
CA LEU A 135 -12.51 14.43 -0.67
C LEU A 135 -11.47 13.39 -0.32
N ALA A 136 -11.22 13.18 0.97
CA ALA A 136 -10.24 12.22 1.44
C ALA A 136 -10.79 11.33 2.56
N ARG A 137 -10.45 10.04 2.50
CA ARG A 137 -10.80 9.05 3.52
C ARG A 137 -9.88 9.21 4.73
N GLY A 138 -10.45 9.07 5.91
CA GLY A 138 -9.75 9.14 7.19
C GLY A 138 -9.64 10.56 7.75
N PRO A 139 -9.00 10.73 8.92
CA PRO A 139 -9.01 11.99 9.65
C PRO A 139 -8.36 13.13 8.84
N VAL A 140 -9.09 14.24 8.70
CA VAL A 140 -8.55 15.52 8.20
C VAL A 140 -8.04 16.33 9.39
N THR A 141 -6.81 16.81 9.29
CA THR A 141 -6.12 17.56 10.34
C THR A 141 -5.93 19.03 10.02
N ASP A 142 -5.98 19.38 8.74
CA ASP A 142 -5.84 20.74 8.27
C ASP A 142 -6.50 20.89 6.89
N THR A 143 -6.89 22.11 6.54
CA THR A 143 -7.47 22.45 5.25
C THR A 143 -6.91 23.77 4.75
N LYS A 144 -6.73 23.88 3.43
CA LYS A 144 -6.28 25.13 2.81
C LYS A 144 -6.94 25.29 1.45
N VAL A 145 -7.40 26.49 1.14
CA VAL A 145 -7.77 26.86 -0.23
C VAL A 145 -6.68 27.78 -0.75
N LEU A 146 -5.98 27.34 -1.79
CA LEU A 146 -4.98 28.16 -2.48
C LEU A 146 -5.69 29.03 -3.49
N ASP A 147 -5.33 30.32 -3.53
CA ASP A 147 -5.66 31.21 -4.63
C ASP A 147 -4.50 31.17 -5.62
N LEU A 148 -4.76 30.70 -6.82
CA LEU A 148 -3.79 30.58 -7.90
C LEU A 148 -3.99 31.65 -8.97
N THR A 149 -5.08 32.43 -8.87
CA THR A 149 -5.53 33.40 -9.87
C THR A 149 -4.37 34.28 -10.34
N ALA A 150 -4.15 34.31 -11.65
CA ALA A 150 -3.11 35.09 -12.29
C ALA A 150 -3.72 36.18 -13.17
N GLY A 151 -3.45 37.45 -12.85
CA GLY A 151 -3.95 38.58 -13.66
C GLY A 151 -5.48 38.72 -13.65
N ASP A 152 -6.05 39.15 -14.78
CA ASP A 152 -7.47 39.53 -14.89
C ASP A 152 -8.34 38.36 -15.41
N GLU A 153 -8.34 37.24 -14.68
CA GLU A 153 -9.09 36.05 -15.08
C GLU A 153 -10.60 36.21 -14.89
N ALA A 154 -11.37 35.63 -15.81
CA ALA A 154 -12.83 35.71 -15.79
C ALA A 154 -13.46 34.88 -14.65
N GLU A 155 -12.73 33.91 -14.14
CA GLU A 155 -13.08 33.04 -13.03
C GLU A 155 -11.82 32.91 -12.15
N PRO A 156 -11.92 33.20 -10.85
CA PRO A 156 -10.81 32.97 -9.92
C PRO A 156 -10.39 31.49 -9.93
N ILE A 157 -9.10 31.24 -10.05
CA ILE A 157 -8.55 29.90 -10.03
C ILE A 157 -8.09 29.55 -8.62
N LYS A 158 -8.72 28.52 -8.04
CA LYS A 158 -8.50 28.09 -6.66
C LYS A 158 -8.18 26.61 -6.61
N SER A 159 -7.45 26.17 -5.60
CA SER A 159 -7.19 24.75 -5.35
C SER A 159 -7.54 24.40 -3.89
N PRO A 160 -8.61 23.62 -3.63
CA PRO A 160 -8.90 23.13 -2.29
C PRO A 160 -7.96 21.97 -1.97
N CYS A 161 -7.33 22.05 -0.80
CA CYS A 161 -6.38 21.10 -0.27
C CYS A 161 -6.80 20.62 1.12
N VAL A 162 -6.74 19.31 1.34
CA VAL A 162 -6.96 18.70 2.66
C VAL A 162 -5.69 17.99 3.10
N LYS A 163 -5.32 18.16 4.37
CA LYS A 163 -4.27 17.38 5.01
C LYS A 163 -4.92 16.22 5.76
N ASN A 164 -4.83 15.01 5.23
CA ASN A 164 -5.45 13.82 5.82
C ASN A 164 -4.42 12.74 6.13
N TYR A 165 -4.81 11.76 6.95
CA TYR A 165 -4.07 10.53 7.16
C TYR A 165 -4.57 9.45 6.21
N ALA A 166 -3.92 9.29 5.05
CA ALA A 166 -4.18 8.19 4.14
C ALA A 166 -3.34 6.97 4.55
N GLN A 167 -4.01 5.86 4.90
CA GLN A 167 -3.36 4.65 5.43
C GLN A 167 -2.43 4.90 6.63
N SER A 168 -2.80 5.84 7.51
CA SER A 168 -2.02 6.27 8.69
C SER A 168 -0.77 7.10 8.37
N ARG A 169 -0.60 7.57 7.13
CA ARG A 169 0.44 8.55 6.77
C ARG A 169 -0.20 9.88 6.41
N GLY A 170 0.26 10.95 7.06
CA GLY A 170 -0.24 12.29 6.80
C GLY A 170 0.26 12.82 5.45
N ASN A 171 -0.62 13.34 4.62
CA ASN A 171 -0.28 14.00 3.35
C ASN A 171 -1.27 15.12 2.99
N TRP A 172 -0.85 16.00 2.10
CA TRP A 172 -1.74 16.96 1.44
C TRP A 172 -2.32 16.34 0.16
N ALA A 173 -3.61 16.54 -0.04
CA ALA A 173 -4.34 16.18 -1.25
C ALA A 173 -5.01 17.44 -1.80
N CYS A 174 -4.71 17.83 -3.04
CA CYS A 174 -5.26 19.04 -3.65
C CYS A 174 -5.95 18.75 -4.98
N SER A 175 -7.16 19.30 -5.16
CA SER A 175 -7.85 19.30 -6.46
C SER A 175 -7.36 20.49 -7.30
N VAL A 176 -7.08 20.26 -8.59
CA VAL A 176 -6.52 21.27 -9.49
C VAL A 176 -7.44 21.49 -10.68
N HIS A 177 -7.70 22.76 -11.03
CA HIS A 177 -8.31 23.14 -12.30
C HIS A 177 -7.63 24.41 -12.80
N LEU A 178 -6.64 24.29 -13.69
CA LEU A 178 -5.90 25.47 -14.18
C LEU A 178 -6.69 26.20 -15.28
N TYR A 179 -6.27 27.43 -15.62
CA TYR A 179 -7.00 28.28 -16.54
C TYR A 179 -7.30 27.62 -17.90
N TRP A 180 -8.59 27.55 -18.23
CA TRP A 180 -9.10 26.78 -19.38
C TRP A 180 -9.00 27.49 -20.73
N LYS A 181 -8.89 28.84 -20.75
CA LYS A 181 -8.78 29.58 -22.03
C LYS A 181 -7.40 29.38 -22.65
N ASN A 182 -7.25 29.72 -23.92
CA ASN A 182 -5.98 29.61 -24.63
C ASN A 182 -4.96 30.69 -24.22
N ASP A 183 -4.51 30.66 -22.96
CA ASP A 183 -3.44 31.49 -22.43
C ASP A 183 -2.47 30.61 -21.62
N ALA A 184 -1.33 30.28 -22.23
CA ALA A 184 -0.30 29.46 -21.59
C ALA A 184 0.47 30.21 -20.51
N THR A 185 0.50 31.56 -20.56
CA THR A 185 1.26 32.38 -19.61
C THR A 185 0.56 32.40 -18.26
N LEU A 186 -0.77 32.56 -18.26
CA LEU A 186 -1.57 32.50 -17.05
C LEU A 186 -1.49 31.10 -16.42
N ARG A 187 -1.72 30.04 -17.20
CA ARG A 187 -1.55 28.65 -16.72
C ARG A 187 -0.18 28.38 -16.12
N GLU A 188 0.89 28.89 -16.72
CA GLU A 188 2.24 28.71 -16.18
C GLU A 188 2.41 29.46 -14.85
N ALA A 189 1.87 30.67 -14.70
CA ALA A 189 1.92 31.43 -13.46
C ALA A 189 1.14 30.73 -12.31
N GLU A 190 -0.04 30.19 -12.61
CA GLU A 190 -0.82 29.39 -11.67
C GLU A 190 -0.06 28.13 -11.24
N ALA A 191 0.49 27.40 -12.22
CA ALA A 191 1.26 26.19 -11.98
C ALA A 191 2.47 26.46 -11.09
N ARG A 192 3.19 27.57 -11.32
CA ARG A 192 4.31 28.01 -10.48
C ARG A 192 3.87 28.36 -9.05
N THR A 193 2.71 29.00 -8.89
CA THR A 193 2.15 29.33 -7.57
C THR A 193 1.82 28.05 -6.79
N LEU A 194 1.16 27.10 -7.45
CA LEU A 194 0.86 25.79 -6.86
C LEU A 194 2.15 25.03 -6.51
N ALA A 195 3.09 24.93 -7.44
CA ALA A 195 4.37 24.24 -7.23
C ALA A 195 5.21 24.85 -6.10
N ALA A 196 5.21 26.18 -5.96
CA ALA A 196 5.88 26.85 -4.85
C ALA A 196 5.29 26.44 -3.50
N GLN A 197 3.95 26.42 -3.39
CA GLN A 197 3.29 26.00 -2.16
C GLN A 197 3.55 24.53 -1.84
N THR A 198 3.49 23.64 -2.83
CA THR A 198 3.70 22.21 -2.59
C THR A 198 5.14 21.92 -2.20
N ALA A 199 6.12 22.63 -2.77
CA ALA A 199 7.52 22.54 -2.38
C ALA A 199 7.74 22.92 -0.89
N GLU A 200 7.00 23.89 -0.35
CA GLU A 200 7.05 24.21 1.08
C GLU A 200 6.58 23.04 1.96
N TRP A 201 5.51 22.36 1.55
CA TRP A 201 5.00 21.18 2.26
C TRP A 201 5.95 19.98 2.16
N GLU A 202 6.49 19.73 0.98
CA GLU A 202 7.50 18.67 0.78
C GLU A 202 8.76 18.95 1.61
N LYS A 203 9.19 20.21 1.71
CA LYS A 203 10.30 20.65 2.56
C LYS A 203 9.99 20.45 4.05
N ALA A 204 8.72 20.61 4.45
CA ALA A 204 8.24 20.28 5.79
C ALA A 204 8.10 18.77 6.03
N GLY A 205 8.46 17.92 5.06
CA GLY A 205 8.38 16.46 5.17
C GLY A 205 6.98 15.89 4.99
N ILE A 206 6.03 16.68 4.47
CA ILE A 206 4.65 16.26 4.24
C ILE A 206 4.49 15.92 2.75
N PRO A 207 4.18 14.65 2.39
CA PRO A 207 3.90 14.25 1.01
C PRO A 207 2.72 15.03 0.42
N VAL A 208 2.71 15.19 -0.90
CA VAL A 208 1.64 15.87 -1.63
C VAL A 208 1.13 14.98 -2.77
N VAL A 209 -0.19 14.98 -2.95
CA VAL A 209 -0.88 14.42 -4.12
C VAL A 209 -1.71 15.54 -4.75
N LEU A 210 -1.50 15.76 -6.05
CA LEU A 210 -2.30 16.67 -6.86
C LEU A 210 -3.10 15.85 -7.86
N GLY A 211 -4.40 16.08 -7.93
CA GLY A 211 -5.25 15.49 -8.95
C GLY A 211 -6.13 16.55 -9.58
N GLY A 212 -6.28 16.51 -10.90
CA GLY A 212 -7.29 17.33 -11.55
C GLY A 212 -7.00 17.64 -13.01
N ASP A 213 -7.72 18.63 -13.51
CA ASP A 213 -7.68 19.12 -14.88
C ASP A 213 -6.69 20.30 -15.00
N PHE A 214 -5.51 20.04 -15.52
CA PHE A 214 -4.48 21.07 -15.68
C PHE A 214 -4.65 21.86 -16.98
N ASN A 215 -5.66 21.55 -17.80
CA ASN A 215 -5.98 22.21 -19.06
C ASN A 215 -4.85 22.29 -20.10
N ASP A 216 -3.75 21.57 -19.89
CA ASP A 216 -2.55 21.65 -20.72
C ASP A 216 -1.87 20.28 -20.92
N GLN A 217 -1.07 20.18 -21.97
CA GLN A 217 -0.46 18.93 -22.44
C GLN A 217 0.80 18.57 -21.62
N PRO A 218 1.23 17.29 -21.62
CA PRO A 218 2.28 16.81 -20.72
C PRO A 218 3.62 17.54 -20.83
N ARG A 219 3.95 18.05 -22.03
CA ARG A 219 5.23 18.73 -22.35
C ARG A 219 5.16 20.26 -22.31
N SER A 220 4.05 20.84 -21.86
CA SER A 220 3.90 22.30 -21.71
C SER A 220 4.80 22.86 -20.60
N ALA A 221 5.03 24.18 -20.63
CA ALA A 221 5.80 24.88 -19.61
C ALA A 221 5.12 24.84 -18.24
N ALA A 222 3.77 24.94 -18.20
CA ALA A 222 3.00 24.78 -16.98
C ALA A 222 3.22 23.40 -16.35
N LEU A 223 3.06 22.31 -17.13
CA LEU A 223 3.21 20.94 -16.60
C LEU A 223 4.67 20.62 -16.23
N SER A 224 5.63 21.24 -16.92
CA SER A 224 7.06 21.14 -16.60
C SER A 224 7.38 21.49 -15.15
N THR A 225 6.60 22.36 -14.51
CA THR A 225 6.81 22.77 -13.11
C THR A 225 6.60 21.66 -12.09
N PHE A 226 5.84 20.61 -12.44
CA PHE A 226 5.49 19.52 -11.52
C PHE A 226 6.39 18.30 -11.72
N TYR A 227 6.60 17.87 -12.97
CA TYR A 227 7.39 16.69 -13.29
C TYR A 227 8.79 16.73 -12.67
N ASP A 228 9.18 15.67 -11.98
CA ASP A 228 10.48 15.59 -11.34
C ASP A 228 11.63 15.70 -12.33
N THR A 229 12.76 16.27 -11.90
CA THR A 229 13.92 16.49 -12.77
C THR A 229 14.50 15.19 -13.35
N GLY A 230 14.30 14.05 -12.69
CA GLY A 230 14.79 12.74 -13.09
C GLY A 230 14.09 12.16 -14.32
N ILE A 231 12.89 12.65 -14.68
CA ILE A 231 12.25 12.27 -15.95
C ILE A 231 13.00 12.82 -17.17
N GLY A 232 13.77 13.90 -16.99
CA GLY A 232 14.37 14.68 -18.06
C GLY A 232 13.32 15.49 -18.84
N ASP A 233 13.58 15.76 -20.13
CA ASP A 233 12.64 16.43 -21.04
C ASP A 233 12.05 17.75 -20.52
N GLY A 234 12.83 18.50 -19.73
CA GLY A 234 12.42 19.78 -19.18
C GLY A 234 11.49 19.69 -17.97
N GLY A 235 11.43 18.56 -17.25
CA GLY A 235 10.88 18.50 -15.89
C GLY A 235 11.69 19.37 -14.94
N GLN A 236 11.00 20.12 -14.07
CA GLN A 236 11.59 21.13 -13.17
C GLN A 236 11.14 20.96 -11.71
N GLY A 237 10.21 20.04 -11.44
CA GLY A 237 9.60 19.85 -10.13
C GLY A 237 10.14 18.63 -9.38
N SER A 238 9.24 18.02 -8.62
CA SER A 238 9.51 16.94 -7.65
C SER A 238 8.46 15.83 -7.70
N PHE A 239 7.56 15.82 -8.69
CA PHE A 239 6.44 14.89 -8.75
C PHE A 239 6.63 13.80 -9.82
N LEU A 240 6.22 12.58 -9.48
CA LEU A 240 5.92 11.51 -10.43
C LEU A 240 4.50 11.75 -10.96
N GLU A 241 4.30 11.65 -12.28
CA GLU A 241 2.96 11.62 -12.86
C GLU A 241 2.51 10.18 -13.07
N ALA A 242 1.28 9.87 -12.70
CA ALA A 242 0.86 8.49 -12.57
C ALA A 242 0.78 7.69 -13.87
N ASP A 243 0.67 8.35 -15.03
CA ASP A 243 0.57 7.69 -16.33
C ASP A 243 1.90 7.67 -17.10
N GLU A 244 2.97 8.24 -16.52
CA GLU A 244 4.23 8.45 -17.21
C GLU A 244 5.01 7.15 -17.48
N THR A 245 4.61 6.04 -16.89
CA THR A 245 5.20 4.71 -17.11
C THR A 245 4.46 3.87 -18.14
N ASP A 246 3.31 4.33 -18.65
CA ASP A 246 2.55 3.58 -19.66
C ASP A 246 3.23 3.67 -21.04
N LYS A 247 4.07 2.67 -21.33
CA LYS A 247 4.82 2.57 -22.58
C LYS A 247 3.94 2.47 -23.81
N ASP A 248 2.71 1.97 -23.70
CA ASP A 248 1.79 1.87 -24.84
C ASP A 248 1.32 3.26 -25.28
N ARG A 249 1.47 4.27 -24.40
CA ARG A 249 1.11 5.66 -24.64
C ARG A 249 2.32 6.57 -24.87
N PHE A 250 3.52 6.00 -24.96
CA PHE A 250 4.72 6.77 -25.27
C PHE A 250 4.62 7.34 -26.68
N THR A 251 4.67 8.67 -26.76
CA THR A 251 4.72 9.38 -28.03
C THR A 251 6.07 9.17 -28.73
N THR A 252 6.18 9.54 -30.01
CA THR A 252 7.44 9.50 -30.76
C THR A 252 8.53 10.40 -30.17
N ALA A 253 8.17 11.34 -29.29
CA ALA A 253 9.13 12.16 -28.56
C ALA A 253 9.79 11.42 -27.38
N CYS A 254 9.35 10.20 -27.06
CA CYS A 254 9.89 9.33 -26.03
C CYS A 254 10.88 8.33 -26.65
N ALA A 255 12.14 8.33 -26.21
CA ALA A 255 13.09 7.30 -26.64
C ALA A 255 12.62 5.90 -26.19
N PRO A 256 12.69 4.85 -27.05
CA PRO A 256 12.21 3.51 -26.71
C PRO A 256 12.87 2.88 -25.47
N SER A 257 14.09 3.31 -25.14
CA SER A 257 14.85 2.84 -23.97
C SER A 257 14.36 3.43 -22.64
N ARG A 258 13.51 4.47 -22.66
CA ARG A 258 13.02 5.09 -21.43
C ARG A 258 12.05 4.17 -20.68
N SER A 259 12.10 4.26 -19.36
CA SER A 259 11.12 3.66 -18.46
C SER A 259 9.97 4.61 -18.12
N ARG A 260 10.16 5.92 -18.30
CA ARG A 260 9.20 6.99 -18.01
C ARG A 260 9.18 8.00 -19.15
N CYS A 261 8.01 8.55 -19.48
CA CYS A 261 7.87 9.64 -20.44
C CYS A 261 6.71 10.56 -20.09
N ARG A 262 6.88 11.86 -20.38
CA ARG A 262 5.84 12.90 -20.30
C ARG A 262 4.83 12.70 -21.44
N SER A 263 4.02 11.67 -21.32
CA SER A 263 2.96 11.23 -22.23
C SER A 263 1.94 10.43 -21.43
N GLY A 264 0.88 9.98 -22.08
CA GLY A 264 -0.14 9.17 -21.42
C GLY A 264 -1.44 9.19 -22.20
N ASP A 265 -2.46 8.59 -21.62
CA ASP A 265 -3.77 8.49 -22.20
C ASP A 265 -4.52 9.82 -22.29
N ALA A 266 -5.33 9.96 -23.34
CA ALA A 266 -6.14 11.14 -23.53
C ALA A 266 -7.31 11.14 -22.55
N THR A 267 -7.47 12.22 -21.80
CA THR A 267 -8.52 12.39 -20.78
C THR A 267 -9.64 13.33 -21.24
N PHE A 268 -9.39 14.17 -22.24
CA PHE A 268 -10.41 15.00 -22.91
C PHE A 268 -10.23 15.00 -24.43
N GLY A 269 -11.21 14.46 -25.16
CA GLY A 269 -11.09 14.26 -26.60
C GLY A 269 -9.85 13.42 -26.94
N GLN A 270 -8.88 14.04 -27.62
CA GLN A 270 -7.56 13.46 -27.98
C GLN A 270 -6.41 14.04 -27.15
N ARG A 271 -6.69 14.84 -26.11
CA ARG A 271 -5.71 15.53 -25.28
C ARG A 271 -5.60 14.85 -23.91
N LYS A 272 -4.38 14.80 -23.36
CA LYS A 272 -4.15 14.49 -21.95
C LYS A 272 -4.09 15.81 -21.19
N ILE A 273 -5.09 16.08 -20.36
CA ILE A 273 -5.18 17.31 -19.57
C ILE A 273 -5.53 17.05 -18.10
N ASP A 274 -6.13 15.91 -17.79
CA ASP A 274 -6.28 15.42 -16.42
C ASP A 274 -5.06 14.60 -15.98
N TYR A 275 -4.57 14.85 -14.76
CA TYR A 275 -3.36 14.24 -14.21
C TYR A 275 -3.50 13.85 -12.73
N LEU A 276 -2.63 12.94 -12.32
CA LEU A 276 -2.32 12.64 -10.92
C LEU A 276 -0.81 12.79 -10.71
N PHE A 277 -0.40 13.76 -9.91
CA PHE A 277 0.99 14.01 -9.54
C PHE A 277 1.23 13.65 -8.07
N LEU A 278 2.28 12.88 -7.82
CA LEU A 278 2.64 12.39 -6.48
C LEU A 278 4.09 12.74 -6.14
N SER A 279 4.35 13.28 -4.94
CA SER A 279 5.70 13.60 -4.45
C SER A 279 6.70 12.45 -4.65
N ALA A 280 7.68 12.61 -5.54
CA ALA A 280 8.56 11.51 -5.97
C ALA A 280 9.41 10.91 -4.83
N ARG A 281 9.73 11.72 -3.81
CA ARG A 281 10.43 11.25 -2.61
C ARG A 281 9.57 10.27 -1.79
N ASP A 282 8.27 10.48 -1.79
CA ASP A 282 7.35 9.89 -0.81
C ASP A 282 6.47 8.78 -1.38
N PHE A 283 6.43 8.65 -2.71
CA PHE A 283 5.66 7.63 -3.43
C PHE A 283 6.52 6.82 -4.39
N LYS A 284 6.15 5.57 -4.60
CA LYS A 284 6.76 4.67 -5.61
C LYS A 284 5.70 3.77 -6.23
N GLY A 285 6.05 3.12 -7.36
CA GLY A 285 5.12 2.24 -8.08
C GLY A 285 3.85 2.97 -8.49
N VAL A 286 3.97 4.26 -8.81
CA VAL A 286 2.87 5.11 -9.22
C VAL A 286 2.42 4.64 -10.60
N LYS A 287 1.13 4.37 -10.73
CA LYS A 287 0.51 3.98 -12.00
C LYS A 287 -0.93 4.48 -12.08
N ALA A 288 -1.42 4.66 -13.29
CA ALA A 288 -2.78 5.10 -13.54
C ALA A 288 -3.42 4.37 -14.73
N ASP A 289 -4.73 4.48 -14.80
CA ASP A 289 -5.53 4.02 -15.94
C ASP A 289 -6.66 5.03 -16.21
N VAL A 290 -6.94 5.24 -17.49
CA VAL A 290 -8.01 6.13 -17.96
C VAL A 290 -9.18 5.30 -18.43
N LEU A 291 -10.31 5.42 -17.72
CA LEU A 291 -11.49 4.64 -18.05
C LEU A 291 -12.13 5.08 -19.38
N PRO A 292 -12.85 4.17 -20.07
CA PRO A 292 -13.65 4.53 -21.22
C PRO A 292 -14.59 5.70 -20.93
N LEU A 293 -14.75 6.60 -21.91
CA LEU A 293 -15.63 7.76 -21.79
C LEU A 293 -17.08 7.31 -21.61
N ASP A 294 -17.69 7.70 -20.50
CA ASP A 294 -19.13 7.63 -20.31
C ASP A 294 -19.78 8.93 -20.82
N THR A 295 -20.27 8.90 -22.05
CA THR A 295 -20.88 10.06 -22.72
C THR A 295 -22.18 10.53 -22.09
N LYS A 296 -22.69 9.81 -21.08
CA LYS A 296 -23.83 10.25 -20.25
C LYS A 296 -23.40 10.97 -18.99
N VAL A 297 -22.13 10.92 -18.60
CA VAL A 297 -21.66 11.47 -17.32
C VAL A 297 -20.86 12.74 -17.51
N SER A 298 -19.79 12.68 -18.29
CA SER A 298 -18.88 13.82 -18.51
C SER A 298 -18.36 13.78 -19.95
N ASP A 299 -17.80 14.89 -20.39
CA ASP A 299 -16.95 14.99 -21.59
C ASP A 299 -15.48 14.64 -21.30
N HIS A 300 -15.09 14.55 -20.02
CA HIS A 300 -13.82 14.00 -19.58
C HIS A 300 -13.91 12.50 -19.27
N ARG A 301 -12.78 11.81 -19.40
CA ARG A 301 -12.58 10.44 -18.94
C ARG A 301 -12.12 10.44 -17.49
N LEU A 302 -12.58 9.45 -16.73
CA LEU A 302 -12.20 9.27 -15.33
C LEU A 302 -10.78 8.69 -15.26
N LEU A 303 -9.91 9.32 -14.47
CA LEU A 303 -8.53 8.88 -14.24
C LEU A 303 -8.43 8.21 -12.85
N ARG A 304 -8.06 6.93 -12.83
CA ARG A 304 -7.72 6.19 -11.61
C ARG A 304 -6.21 6.16 -11.45
N GLY A 305 -5.71 6.34 -10.23
CA GLY A 305 -4.28 6.15 -9.94
C GLY A 305 -4.05 5.39 -8.66
N ALA A 306 -2.89 4.74 -8.55
CA ALA A 306 -2.49 4.01 -7.36
C ALA A 306 -0.99 4.13 -7.12
N ALA A 307 -0.57 4.08 -5.86
CA ALA A 307 0.84 4.11 -5.47
C ALA A 307 1.11 3.37 -4.16
N TYR A 308 2.40 3.13 -3.89
CA TYR A 308 2.89 2.79 -2.55
C TYR A 308 3.54 4.00 -1.91
N TRP A 309 3.51 4.07 -0.58
CA TRP A 309 4.43 4.94 0.15
C TRP A 309 5.88 4.47 -0.07
N ALA A 310 6.80 5.40 -0.30
CA ALA A 310 8.20 5.07 -0.57
C ALA A 310 8.90 4.39 0.63
N ASP A 311 8.47 4.67 1.86
CA ASP A 311 8.96 4.05 3.10
C ASP A 311 8.32 2.68 3.39
N CYS A 312 7.28 2.29 2.65
CA CYS A 312 6.89 0.89 2.46
C CYS A 312 7.88 0.16 1.52
N GLY A 313 9.18 0.38 1.74
CA GLY A 313 10.31 -0.12 0.96
C GLY A 313 10.29 -1.65 0.76
N PRO A 314 11.12 -2.16 -0.16
CA PRO A 314 11.37 -3.60 -0.30
C PRO A 314 11.68 -4.21 1.08
N LEU A 315 11.34 -5.48 1.23
CA LEU A 315 11.56 -6.18 2.49
C LEU A 315 13.08 -6.26 2.77
N ASP A 316 13.56 -5.61 3.84
CA ASP A 316 14.89 -5.91 4.39
C ASP A 316 14.76 -7.25 5.14
N PRO A 317 15.43 -8.33 4.72
CA PRO A 317 15.35 -9.61 5.42
C PRO A 317 16.01 -9.59 6.81
N GLY A 318 16.95 -8.67 7.06
CA GLY A 318 17.72 -8.64 8.30
C GLY A 318 17.04 -7.88 9.44
N ALA A 319 16.22 -6.87 9.13
CA ALA A 319 15.62 -6.01 10.16
C ALA A 319 14.47 -6.70 10.92
N GLY A 320 14.43 -6.59 12.23
CA GLY A 320 13.26 -6.95 13.03
C GLY A 320 12.04 -6.10 12.64
N ARG A 321 10.84 -6.62 12.84
CA ARG A 321 9.61 -5.92 12.47
C ARG A 321 8.42 -6.37 13.31
N VAL A 322 7.58 -5.41 13.66
CA VAL A 322 6.30 -5.68 14.32
C VAL A 322 5.21 -5.68 13.27
N PHE A 323 4.32 -6.67 13.31
CA PHE A 323 3.09 -6.63 12.53
C PHE A 323 1.89 -6.26 13.39
N ARG A 324 0.93 -5.57 12.78
CA ARG A 324 -0.37 -5.28 13.36
C ARG A 324 -1.45 -5.62 12.35
N ARG A 325 -2.51 -6.29 12.80
CA ARG A 325 -3.73 -6.44 12.02
C ARG A 325 -4.87 -5.68 12.67
N ASP A 326 -5.44 -4.74 11.92
CA ASP A 326 -6.62 -4.00 12.34
C ASP A 326 -7.92 -4.82 12.26
N ALA A 327 -9.00 -4.29 12.82
CA ALA A 327 -10.31 -4.96 12.80
C ALA A 327 -10.90 -5.12 11.38
N ALA A 328 -10.53 -4.24 10.45
CA ALA A 328 -10.96 -4.28 9.05
C ALA A 328 -10.15 -5.30 8.20
N GLY A 329 -9.11 -5.92 8.77
CA GLY A 329 -8.25 -6.86 8.09
C GLY A 329 -7.11 -6.22 7.30
N GLY A 330 -6.77 -4.96 7.57
CA GLY A 330 -5.52 -4.34 7.14
C GLY A 330 -4.34 -4.91 7.92
N LEU A 331 -3.33 -5.42 7.21
CA LEU A 331 -2.06 -5.83 7.79
C LEU A 331 -1.05 -4.68 7.65
N PHE A 332 -0.43 -4.31 8.76
CA PHE A 332 0.57 -3.25 8.83
C PHE A 332 1.90 -3.79 9.33
N ARG A 333 3.00 -3.35 8.74
CA ARG A 333 4.38 -3.61 9.13
C ARG A 333 4.99 -2.34 9.74
N TYR A 334 5.71 -2.50 10.83
CA TYR A 334 6.53 -1.47 11.47
C TYR A 334 7.96 -2.03 11.51
N ALA A 335 8.81 -1.60 10.58
CA ALA A 335 10.18 -2.09 10.50
C ALA A 335 11.05 -1.45 11.58
N GLY A 336 11.95 -2.23 12.16
CA GLY A 336 12.98 -1.76 13.08
C GLY A 336 13.90 -0.72 12.44
N ARG A 337 14.55 0.07 13.28
CA ARG A 337 15.53 1.08 12.87
C ARG A 337 16.76 0.98 13.74
N PRO A 338 17.96 1.24 13.20
CA PRO A 338 19.21 1.27 13.98
C PRO A 338 19.23 2.28 15.13
N ASP A 339 18.30 3.24 15.17
CA ASP A 339 18.12 4.17 16.29
C ASP A 339 17.31 3.55 17.45
N GLY A 340 16.96 2.27 17.34
CA GLY A 340 16.12 1.49 18.26
C GLY A 340 14.66 1.94 18.29
N GLY A 341 14.17 2.58 17.22
CA GLY A 341 12.76 2.88 17.00
C GLY A 341 12.15 1.98 15.93
N VAL A 342 10.92 2.31 15.50
CA VAL A 342 10.27 1.66 14.36
C VAL A 342 9.83 2.67 13.32
N THR A 343 9.62 2.22 12.08
CA THR A 343 8.98 3.02 11.03
C THR A 343 7.55 3.38 11.39
N GLY A 344 6.98 4.33 10.65
CA GLY A 344 5.53 4.52 10.64
C GLY A 344 4.80 3.26 10.15
N ALA A 345 3.49 3.23 10.38
CA ALA A 345 2.64 2.12 9.93
C ALA A 345 2.71 1.98 8.41
N CYS A 346 3.20 0.85 7.92
CA CYS A 346 3.19 0.53 6.50
C CYS A 346 2.12 -0.52 6.22
N LYS A 347 1.07 -0.21 5.47
CA LYS A 347 0.04 -1.19 5.11
C LYS A 347 0.59 -2.15 4.05
N VAL A 348 0.81 -3.41 4.44
CA VAL A 348 1.41 -4.47 3.62
C VAL A 348 0.43 -5.57 3.23
N GLY A 349 -0.85 -5.46 3.60
CA GLY A 349 -1.87 -6.42 3.16
C GLY A 349 -3.30 -6.03 3.54
N THR A 350 -4.27 -6.71 2.94
CA THR A 350 -5.72 -6.54 3.18
C THR A 350 -6.40 -7.90 3.29
N GLY A 351 -7.60 -7.97 3.90
CA GLY A 351 -8.37 -9.21 4.06
C GLY A 351 -7.88 -10.14 5.18
N TRP A 352 -6.97 -9.69 6.04
CA TRP A 352 -6.37 -10.50 7.10
C TRP A 352 -7.32 -10.83 8.26
N ASN A 353 -8.51 -10.24 8.30
CA ASN A 353 -9.58 -10.55 9.25
C ASN A 353 -10.20 -11.95 9.03
N MET A 354 -9.91 -12.59 7.90
CA MET A 354 -10.29 -13.97 7.63
C MET A 354 -9.32 -15.00 8.24
N MET A 355 -8.19 -14.55 8.78
CA MET A 355 -7.18 -15.38 9.45
C MET A 355 -7.44 -15.42 10.95
N ARG A 356 -7.46 -16.60 11.57
CA ARG A 356 -7.65 -16.75 13.03
C ARG A 356 -6.35 -16.62 13.81
N SER A 357 -5.26 -17.09 13.22
CA SER A 357 -3.94 -17.15 13.84
C SER A 357 -2.90 -16.84 12.78
N VAL A 358 -1.85 -16.12 13.17
CA VAL A 358 -0.75 -15.71 12.28
C VAL A 358 0.56 -15.81 13.05
N ALA A 359 1.64 -16.12 12.32
CA ALA A 359 3.00 -16.12 12.83
C ALA A 359 3.94 -15.60 11.74
N HIS A 360 4.95 -14.85 12.16
CA HIS A 360 5.99 -14.36 11.27
C HIS A 360 7.13 -15.37 11.18
N ASP A 361 7.54 -15.74 9.96
CA ASP A 361 8.61 -16.70 9.67
C ASP A 361 9.57 -16.07 8.65
N GLY A 362 10.57 -15.33 9.15
CA GLY A 362 11.58 -14.65 8.34
C GLY A 362 10.98 -13.66 7.34
N ASN A 363 10.93 -14.05 6.06
CA ASN A 363 10.32 -13.22 5.00
C ASN A 363 8.88 -13.60 4.67
N THR A 364 8.28 -14.50 5.46
CA THR A 364 6.95 -15.03 5.21
C THR A 364 6.04 -14.84 6.42
N VAL A 365 4.75 -14.89 6.18
CA VAL A 365 3.74 -14.99 7.25
C VAL A 365 3.00 -16.30 7.09
N LEU A 366 3.00 -17.12 8.13
CA LEU A 366 2.13 -18.27 8.26
C LEU A 366 0.80 -17.81 8.82
N ALA A 367 -0.32 -18.25 8.23
CA ALA A 367 -1.65 -17.86 8.69
C ALA A 367 -2.66 -19.00 8.55
N VAL A 368 -3.42 -19.24 9.61
CA VAL A 368 -4.53 -20.19 9.60
C VAL A 368 -5.81 -19.43 9.33
N ASP A 369 -6.58 -19.86 8.32
CA ASP A 369 -7.89 -19.28 8.04
C ASP A 369 -8.99 -19.84 8.96
N LYS A 370 -10.21 -19.29 8.86
CA LYS A 370 -11.35 -19.76 9.66
C LYS A 370 -11.73 -21.23 9.41
N ALA A 371 -11.37 -21.80 8.27
CA ALA A 371 -11.63 -23.21 7.95
C ALA A 371 -10.56 -24.15 8.55
N GLY A 372 -9.47 -23.62 9.11
CA GLY A 372 -8.35 -24.41 9.63
C GLY A 372 -7.35 -24.83 8.55
N THR A 373 -7.34 -24.14 7.42
CA THR A 373 -6.30 -24.30 6.41
C THR A 373 -5.13 -23.38 6.76
N LEU A 374 -3.92 -23.94 6.78
CA LEU A 374 -2.70 -23.18 6.95
C LEU A 374 -2.17 -22.73 5.60
N TRP A 375 -1.89 -21.43 5.52
CA TRP A 375 -1.35 -20.75 4.36
C TRP A 375 0.02 -20.18 4.70
N ARG A 376 0.94 -20.20 3.73
CA ARG A 376 2.20 -19.45 3.76
C ARG A 376 2.06 -18.27 2.80
N TYR A 377 2.37 -17.07 3.27
CA TYR A 377 2.40 -15.83 2.50
C TYR A 377 3.84 -15.36 2.37
N PRO A 378 4.53 -15.67 1.26
CA PRO A 378 5.80 -15.03 0.95
C PRO A 378 5.59 -13.54 0.76
N ALA A 379 6.48 -12.71 1.30
CA ALA A 379 6.51 -11.30 0.94
C ALA A 379 6.88 -11.16 -0.54
N GLU A 380 6.19 -10.28 -1.25
CA GLU A 380 6.64 -9.80 -2.55
C GLU A 380 7.91 -8.96 -2.37
N LEU A 381 9.02 -9.35 -2.98
CA LEU A 381 10.34 -8.73 -2.71
C LEU A 381 10.37 -7.24 -3.09
N ASP A 382 9.71 -6.86 -4.19
CA ASP A 382 9.72 -5.49 -4.70
C ASP A 382 8.83 -4.53 -3.88
N THR A 383 7.70 -5.05 -3.38
CA THR A 383 6.66 -4.25 -2.72
C THR A 383 6.68 -4.41 -1.20
N GLY A 384 7.27 -5.49 -0.69
CA GLY A 384 7.24 -5.87 0.71
C GLY A 384 5.84 -6.29 1.20
N THR A 385 4.91 -6.59 0.29
CA THR A 385 3.50 -6.89 0.61
C THR A 385 3.21 -8.38 0.72
N TYR A 386 2.10 -8.69 1.40
CA TYR A 386 1.54 -10.02 1.60
C TYR A 386 0.11 -10.04 1.02
N SER A 387 0.01 -9.80 -0.30
CA SER A 387 -1.22 -9.55 -1.06
C SER A 387 -2.06 -10.81 -1.35
N GLY A 388 -1.51 -12.01 -1.07
CA GLY A 388 -2.18 -13.29 -1.28
C GLY A 388 -2.05 -13.86 -2.70
N GLY A 389 -1.59 -13.08 -3.69
CA GLY A 389 -1.37 -13.57 -5.06
C GLY A 389 -0.29 -14.67 -5.15
N THR A 390 0.63 -14.70 -4.20
CA THR A 390 1.75 -15.66 -4.10
C THR A 390 1.56 -16.69 -2.98
N ARG A 391 0.42 -16.71 -2.30
CA ARG A 391 0.22 -17.59 -1.14
C ARG A 391 0.16 -19.06 -1.55
N VAL A 392 0.67 -19.93 -0.69
CA VAL A 392 0.64 -21.38 -0.88
C VAL A 392 -0.12 -22.02 0.26
N GLN A 393 -1.01 -22.96 -0.06
CA GLN A 393 -1.64 -23.81 0.95
C GLN A 393 -0.59 -24.81 1.46
N VAL A 394 -0.31 -24.81 2.76
CA VAL A 394 0.71 -25.68 3.37
C VAL A 394 0.09 -26.97 3.87
N SER A 395 -1.02 -26.88 4.61
CA SER A 395 -1.73 -28.03 5.18
C SER A 395 -3.14 -27.66 5.63
N SER A 396 -3.90 -28.66 6.08
CA SER A 396 -5.23 -28.49 6.69
C SER A 396 -5.26 -29.15 8.08
N GLY A 397 -6.33 -28.95 8.85
CA GLY A 397 -6.49 -29.59 10.16
C GLY A 397 -6.10 -28.71 11.36
N TRP A 398 -5.93 -27.40 11.14
CA TRP A 398 -5.55 -26.46 12.19
C TRP A 398 -6.75 -25.90 12.99
N GLN A 399 -7.95 -26.49 12.85
CA GLN A 399 -9.16 -25.95 13.50
C GLN A 399 -9.07 -26.01 15.05
N THR A 400 -8.30 -26.93 15.59
CA THR A 400 -8.14 -27.12 17.04
C THR A 400 -7.03 -26.25 17.65
N MET A 401 -6.24 -25.55 16.83
CA MET A 401 -5.05 -24.81 17.26
C MET A 401 -5.36 -23.35 17.61
N ASP A 402 -5.30 -22.97 18.89
CA ASP A 402 -5.57 -21.60 19.31
C ASP A 402 -4.37 -20.64 19.12
N THR A 403 -3.18 -21.20 18.98
CA THR A 403 -1.91 -20.47 18.81
C THR A 403 -1.11 -21.09 17.67
N LEU A 404 -0.43 -20.24 16.91
CA LEU A 404 0.54 -20.60 15.88
C LEU A 404 1.84 -19.85 16.16
N LEU A 405 2.96 -20.55 16.13
CA LEU A 405 4.31 -20.00 16.25
C LEU A 405 5.16 -20.48 15.07
N ALA A 406 6.12 -19.64 14.67
CA ALA A 406 7.12 -19.97 13.67
C ALA A 406 8.52 -19.73 14.26
N PRO A 407 9.11 -20.74 14.94
CA PRO A 407 10.40 -20.59 15.60
C PRO A 407 11.61 -20.57 14.65
N GLY A 408 11.45 -20.81 13.36
CA GLY A 408 12.56 -21.17 12.49
C GLY A 408 12.88 -22.66 12.65
N ASP A 409 14.15 -23.05 12.56
CA ASP A 409 14.57 -24.46 12.62
C ASP A 409 14.69 -24.97 14.08
N PHE A 410 13.55 -25.31 14.68
CA PHE A 410 13.47 -25.78 16.07
C PHE A 410 13.95 -27.24 16.22
N SER A 411 13.85 -28.01 15.14
CA SER A 411 14.24 -29.42 15.09
C SER A 411 15.68 -29.67 14.68
N GLY A 412 16.39 -28.65 14.20
CA GLY A 412 17.79 -28.73 13.76
C GLY A 412 17.98 -29.48 12.44
N ASP A 413 16.92 -29.60 11.62
CA ASP A 413 16.96 -30.34 10.34
C ASP A 413 17.23 -29.47 9.12
N GLY A 414 17.51 -28.18 9.35
CA GLY A 414 17.83 -27.17 8.34
C GLY A 414 16.60 -26.56 7.67
N ARG A 415 15.39 -26.78 8.20
CA ARG A 415 14.14 -26.28 7.62
C ARG A 415 13.32 -25.51 8.66
N PRO A 416 12.60 -24.44 8.26
CA PRO A 416 11.68 -23.77 9.18
C PRO A 416 10.55 -24.69 9.62
N ASP A 417 10.33 -24.72 10.93
CA ASP A 417 9.28 -25.47 11.61
C ASP A 417 8.11 -24.56 12.00
N ALA A 418 6.98 -25.17 12.32
CA ALA A 418 5.87 -24.50 12.98
C ALA A 418 5.50 -25.21 14.28
N ILE A 419 5.01 -24.44 15.25
CA ILE A 419 4.47 -24.98 16.50
C ILE A 419 3.03 -24.51 16.67
N GLY A 420 2.14 -25.47 16.92
CA GLY A 420 0.74 -25.21 17.24
C GLY A 420 0.45 -25.54 18.70
N ARG A 421 -0.33 -24.68 19.39
CA ARG A 421 -0.97 -25.06 20.65
C ARG A 421 -2.44 -25.35 20.38
N ASP A 422 -2.91 -26.50 20.82
CA ASP A 422 -4.33 -26.82 20.74
C ASP A 422 -5.13 -26.29 21.93
N THR A 423 -6.46 -26.28 21.80
CA THR A 423 -7.37 -25.87 22.87
C THR A 423 -7.32 -26.71 24.15
N ALA A 424 -6.70 -27.90 24.13
CA ALA A 424 -6.46 -28.71 25.33
C ALA A 424 -5.16 -28.30 26.05
N GLY A 425 -4.34 -27.44 25.43
CA GLY A 425 -3.06 -27.00 25.94
C GLY A 425 -1.91 -27.95 25.61
N ASP A 426 -2.08 -28.82 24.61
CA ASP A 426 -0.98 -29.60 24.06
C ASP A 426 -0.21 -28.78 23.02
N LEU A 427 1.11 -28.94 23.02
CA LEU A 427 2.01 -28.27 22.10
C LEU A 427 2.50 -29.28 21.07
N TRP A 428 2.34 -28.94 19.80
CA TRP A 428 2.61 -29.80 18.65
C TRP A 428 3.65 -29.17 17.74
N LEU A 429 4.73 -29.90 17.46
CA LEU A 429 5.76 -29.54 16.50
C LEU A 429 5.42 -30.10 15.12
N TYR A 430 5.43 -29.21 14.14
CA TYR A 430 5.27 -29.51 12.72
C TYR A 430 6.62 -29.26 12.04
N ARG A 431 7.38 -30.33 11.82
CA ARG A 431 8.71 -30.22 11.23
C ARG A 431 8.63 -29.89 9.74
N GLY A 432 9.43 -28.95 9.27
CA GLY A 432 9.49 -28.56 7.87
C GLY A 432 9.82 -29.74 6.95
N SER A 433 9.22 -29.81 5.77
CA SER A 433 9.53 -30.85 4.78
C SER A 433 10.13 -30.29 3.50
N ALA A 434 10.77 -31.17 2.71
CA ALA A 434 11.51 -30.77 1.51
C ALA A 434 10.64 -30.21 0.38
N ASP A 435 9.35 -30.55 0.37
CA ASP A 435 8.33 -30.05 -0.55
C ASP A 435 7.71 -28.71 -0.09
N GLY A 436 8.21 -28.12 0.99
CA GLY A 436 7.69 -26.89 1.58
C GLY A 436 6.46 -27.09 2.46
N GLY A 437 6.02 -28.33 2.69
CA GLY A 437 4.97 -28.68 3.64
C GLY A 437 5.47 -28.83 5.08
N PHE A 438 4.74 -29.65 5.84
CA PHE A 438 5.16 -30.14 7.15
C PHE A 438 5.03 -31.66 7.23
N ALA A 439 5.93 -32.29 7.97
CA ALA A 439 5.81 -33.69 8.37
C ALA A 439 4.63 -33.91 9.34
N ALA A 440 4.33 -35.18 9.64
CA ALA A 440 3.35 -35.52 10.65
C ALA A 440 3.70 -34.87 12.01
N PRO A 441 2.73 -34.21 12.67
CA PRO A 441 3.01 -33.47 13.89
C PRO A 441 3.39 -34.39 15.06
N VAL A 442 4.30 -33.92 15.90
CA VAL A 442 4.74 -34.61 17.11
C VAL A 442 4.34 -33.77 18.32
N LYS A 443 3.71 -34.39 19.32
CA LYS A 443 3.42 -33.72 20.59
C LYS A 443 4.73 -33.52 21.35
N ILE A 444 5.08 -32.27 21.62
CA ILE A 444 6.31 -31.89 22.33
C ILE A 444 6.04 -31.38 23.74
N GLY A 445 4.78 -31.13 24.09
CA GLY A 445 4.40 -30.67 25.42
C GLY A 445 2.93 -30.79 25.73
N ASN A 446 2.60 -30.64 27.01
CA ASN A 446 1.23 -30.57 27.54
C ASN A 446 1.17 -29.55 28.68
N GLY A 447 -0.03 -29.07 29.01
CA GLY A 447 -0.19 -28.09 30.11
C GLY A 447 0.10 -26.64 29.73
N TRP A 448 0.19 -26.33 28.43
CA TRP A 448 0.54 -25.00 27.91
C TRP A 448 -0.61 -23.98 27.95
N GLN A 449 -1.82 -24.40 28.35
CA GLN A 449 -2.97 -23.51 28.58
C GLN A 449 -2.78 -22.54 29.75
N ILE A 450 -1.75 -22.74 30.58
CA ILE A 450 -1.37 -21.79 31.65
C ILE A 450 -0.82 -20.46 31.11
N TYR A 451 -0.42 -20.44 29.84
CA TYR A 451 0.18 -19.27 29.19
C TYR A 451 -0.86 -18.45 28.43
N THR A 452 -0.92 -17.16 28.75
CA THR A 452 -1.77 -16.16 28.08
C THR A 452 -1.17 -15.61 26.80
N ALA A 453 0.14 -15.78 26.61
CA ALA A 453 0.85 -15.47 25.37
C ALA A 453 2.02 -16.46 25.19
N LEU A 454 2.30 -16.83 23.95
CA LEU A 454 3.46 -17.62 23.55
C LEU A 454 4.17 -16.91 22.41
N LEU A 455 5.49 -16.89 22.46
CA LEU A 455 6.36 -16.23 21.49
C LEU A 455 7.46 -17.20 21.05
N ALA A 456 7.93 -17.03 19.83
CA ALA A 456 9.09 -17.74 19.30
C ALA A 456 10.12 -16.70 18.81
N PRO A 457 11.02 -16.23 19.70
CA PRO A 457 11.96 -15.16 19.37
C PRO A 457 13.12 -15.55 18.46
N GLY A 458 13.29 -16.83 18.12
CA GLY A 458 14.56 -17.31 17.58
C GLY A 458 15.55 -17.58 18.72
N ASP A 459 16.85 -17.42 18.49
CA ASP A 459 17.89 -17.69 19.48
C ASP A 459 18.02 -16.55 20.50
N PHE A 460 17.14 -16.55 21.49
CA PHE A 460 17.11 -15.53 22.54
C PHE A 460 18.16 -15.78 23.63
N SER A 461 18.59 -17.04 23.76
CA SER A 461 19.56 -17.48 24.75
C SER A 461 21.03 -17.43 24.30
N GLY A 462 21.27 -17.22 23.00
CA GLY A 462 22.58 -17.10 22.37
C GLY A 462 23.31 -18.44 22.20
N ASP A 463 22.58 -19.57 22.23
CA ASP A 463 23.16 -20.92 22.13
C ASP A 463 23.10 -21.52 20.72
N GLY A 464 22.64 -20.73 19.75
CA GLY A 464 22.50 -21.08 18.34
C GLY A 464 21.22 -21.83 18.01
N ARG A 465 20.25 -21.92 18.94
CA ARG A 465 19.02 -22.70 18.77
C ARG A 465 17.79 -21.83 19.03
N PRO A 466 16.70 -22.01 18.27
CA PRO A 466 15.50 -21.22 18.54
C PRO A 466 14.85 -21.58 19.88
N ASP A 467 14.38 -20.56 20.59
CA ASP A 467 13.77 -20.65 21.91
C ASP A 467 12.26 -20.38 21.86
N LEU A 468 11.58 -20.67 22.99
CA LEU A 468 10.19 -20.29 23.23
C LEU A 468 10.07 -19.45 24.50
N ILE A 469 9.15 -18.48 24.48
CA ILE A 469 8.79 -17.68 25.65
C ILE A 469 7.30 -17.79 25.92
N GLY A 470 6.93 -18.00 27.18
CA GLY A 470 5.54 -18.00 27.63
C GLY A 470 5.29 -16.96 28.72
N ARG A 471 4.18 -16.21 28.59
CA ARG A 471 3.67 -15.36 29.68
C ARG A 471 2.54 -16.08 30.40
N ASP A 472 2.70 -16.35 31.69
CA ASP A 472 1.63 -17.00 32.46
C ASP A 472 0.53 -16.00 32.88
N VAL A 473 -0.50 -16.51 33.56
CA VAL A 473 -1.63 -15.70 34.05
C VAL A 473 -1.24 -14.67 35.12
N ALA A 474 -0.13 -14.87 35.84
CA ALA A 474 0.38 -13.92 36.82
C ALA A 474 1.21 -12.80 36.17
N GLY A 475 1.53 -12.93 34.88
CA GLY A 475 2.37 -12.00 34.14
C GLY A 475 3.87 -12.28 34.32
N ASP A 476 4.24 -13.48 34.75
CA ASP A 476 5.62 -13.93 34.71
C ASP A 476 6.00 -14.38 33.30
N LEU A 477 7.20 -13.99 32.85
CA LEU A 477 7.78 -14.51 31.61
C LEU A 477 8.71 -15.68 31.91
N TRP A 478 8.53 -16.73 31.12
CA TRP A 478 9.26 -17.99 31.21
C TRP A 478 9.94 -18.30 29.88
N LEU A 479 11.25 -18.47 29.90
CA LEU A 479 12.06 -18.92 28.77
C LEU A 479 12.16 -20.44 28.78
N TYR A 480 11.98 -21.04 27.62
CA TYR A 480 12.22 -22.45 27.32
C TYR A 480 13.31 -22.51 26.26
N LYS A 481 14.53 -22.88 26.68
CA LYS A 481 15.65 -22.96 25.75
C LYS A 481 15.48 -24.15 24.81
N GLY A 482 15.60 -23.93 23.51
CA GLY A 482 15.48 -25.00 22.51
C GLY A 482 16.62 -26.02 22.64
N ASP A 483 16.32 -27.30 22.44
CA ASP A 483 17.37 -28.33 22.41
C ASP A 483 17.90 -28.62 21.00
N GLY A 484 17.41 -27.90 19.97
CA GLY A 484 17.82 -28.08 18.57
C GLY A 484 17.51 -29.47 18.01
N SER A 485 16.61 -30.21 18.65
CA SER A 485 16.15 -31.55 18.24
C SER A 485 14.63 -31.69 18.35
N GLY A 486 13.92 -30.55 18.41
CA GLY A 486 12.47 -30.48 18.47
C GLY A 486 11.90 -30.45 19.89
N GLY A 487 12.74 -30.36 20.92
CA GLY A 487 12.35 -30.21 22.32
C GLY A 487 12.91 -28.95 22.96
N TYR A 488 12.76 -28.86 24.28
CA TYR A 488 13.20 -27.71 25.06
C TYR A 488 13.60 -28.10 26.49
N ALA A 489 14.47 -27.29 27.09
CA ALA A 489 14.91 -27.42 28.47
C ALA A 489 13.80 -27.00 29.48
N PRO A 490 13.94 -27.34 30.77
CA PRO A 490 13.06 -26.83 31.81
C PRO A 490 12.99 -25.31 31.82
N ARG A 491 11.79 -24.77 32.06
CA ARG A 491 11.56 -23.32 32.00
C ARG A 491 12.36 -22.54 33.04
N GLN A 492 12.85 -21.36 32.63
CA GLN A 492 13.51 -20.39 33.50
C GLN A 492 12.65 -19.12 33.58
N LYS A 493 12.41 -18.60 34.78
CA LYS A 493 11.75 -17.29 34.92
C LYS A 493 12.72 -16.19 34.51
N ILE A 494 12.34 -15.36 33.55
CA ILE A 494 13.16 -14.28 33.01
C ILE A 494 12.57 -12.89 33.27
N GLY A 495 11.30 -12.82 33.71
CA GLY A 495 10.63 -11.56 33.97
C GLY A 495 9.37 -11.71 34.80
N ASN A 496 8.85 -10.58 35.27
CA ASN A 496 7.55 -10.45 35.96
C ASN A 496 6.91 -9.11 35.58
N GLY A 497 5.61 -8.93 35.87
CA GLY A 497 4.90 -7.67 35.60
C GLY A 497 4.39 -7.51 34.16
N TRP A 498 4.42 -8.57 33.35
CA TRP A 498 4.07 -8.52 31.93
C TRP A 498 2.56 -8.55 31.64
N GLN A 499 1.71 -8.68 32.67
CA GLN A 499 0.26 -8.56 32.55
C GLN A 499 -0.19 -7.14 32.16
N THR A 500 0.70 -6.14 32.26
CA THR A 500 0.42 -4.77 31.79
C THR A 500 0.35 -4.65 30.27
N TYR A 501 0.87 -5.63 29.51
CA TYR A 501 0.87 -5.62 28.05
C TYR A 501 -0.32 -6.40 27.50
N THR A 502 -1.12 -5.75 26.65
CA THR A 502 -2.30 -6.35 26.01
C THR A 502 -1.96 -7.19 24.78
N ALA A 503 -0.75 -7.03 24.22
CA ALA A 503 -0.18 -7.90 23.19
C ALA A 503 1.33 -7.99 23.37
N LEU A 504 1.91 -9.13 22.99
CA LEU A 504 3.35 -9.41 22.97
C LEU A 504 3.72 -10.01 21.63
N THR A 505 4.89 -9.66 21.11
CA THR A 505 5.48 -10.17 19.86
C THR A 505 6.97 -10.35 20.06
N ALA A 506 7.58 -11.22 19.24
CA ALA A 506 9.01 -11.31 19.07
C ALA A 506 9.38 -10.86 17.64
N PRO A 507 9.71 -9.57 17.44
CA PRO A 507 9.90 -9.01 16.11
C PRO A 507 11.21 -9.42 15.41
N GLY A 508 12.10 -10.14 16.09
CA GLY A 508 13.50 -10.30 15.67
C GLY A 508 14.34 -9.12 16.14
N ASP A 509 15.39 -8.78 15.40
CA ASP A 509 16.35 -7.72 15.73
C ASP A 509 15.80 -6.32 15.41
N LEU A 510 15.02 -5.75 16.32
CA LEU A 510 14.27 -4.52 16.08
C LEU A 510 15.14 -3.27 16.17
N ASP A 511 16.22 -3.32 16.96
CA ASP A 511 17.14 -2.19 17.14
C ASP A 511 18.46 -2.29 16.34
N GLY A 512 18.70 -3.41 15.67
CA GLY A 512 19.82 -3.61 14.74
C GLY A 512 21.12 -4.05 15.42
N ASP A 513 21.06 -4.58 16.64
CA ASP A 513 22.23 -5.05 17.39
C ASP A 513 22.62 -6.51 17.09
N GLY A 514 21.82 -7.19 16.27
CA GLY A 514 22.01 -8.59 15.86
C GLY A 514 21.41 -9.61 16.82
N LEU A 515 20.70 -9.18 17.86
CA LEU A 515 20.05 -10.04 18.85
C LEU A 515 18.53 -9.99 18.70
N PRO A 516 17.80 -11.07 19.01
CA PRO A 516 16.35 -11.02 18.96
C PRO A 516 15.73 -10.23 20.12
N ASP A 517 14.80 -9.34 19.79
CA ASP A 517 14.09 -8.50 20.74
C ASP A 517 12.68 -9.03 21.07
N LEU A 518 12.09 -8.44 22.11
CA LEU A 518 10.66 -8.53 22.38
C LEU A 518 10.00 -7.17 22.21
N ALA A 519 8.73 -7.15 21.82
CA ALA A 519 7.92 -5.95 21.89
C ALA A 519 6.55 -6.21 22.51
N GLY A 520 6.02 -5.19 23.19
CA GLY A 520 4.75 -5.26 23.90
C GLY A 520 3.93 -3.99 23.75
N ARG A 521 2.64 -4.15 23.49
CA ARG A 521 1.68 -3.05 23.52
C ARG A 521 1.03 -2.99 24.89
N ASP A 522 1.12 -1.86 25.59
CA ASP A 522 0.48 -1.70 26.89
C ASP A 522 -1.03 -1.42 26.80
N GLY A 523 -1.67 -1.17 27.95
CA GLY A 523 -3.11 -0.84 28.01
C GLY A 523 -3.46 0.55 27.47
N ALA A 524 -2.49 1.45 27.33
CA ALA A 524 -2.67 2.78 26.76
C ALA A 524 -2.50 2.80 25.23
N GLY A 525 -2.07 1.68 24.65
CA GLY A 525 -1.76 1.58 23.23
C GLY A 525 -0.38 2.10 22.87
N ASP A 526 0.53 2.19 23.85
CA ASP A 526 1.94 2.47 23.61
C ASP A 526 2.68 1.17 23.27
N LEU A 527 3.56 1.24 22.27
CA LEU A 527 4.43 0.14 21.88
C LEU A 527 5.79 0.30 22.54
N TRP A 528 6.23 -0.76 23.23
CA TRP A 528 7.49 -0.83 23.95
C TRP A 528 8.38 -1.93 23.35
N SER A 529 9.65 -1.63 23.10
CA SER A 529 10.70 -2.60 22.79
C SER A 529 11.45 -3.01 24.06
N PHE A 530 11.92 -4.24 24.10
CA PHE A 530 12.78 -4.82 25.12
C PHE A 530 13.96 -5.48 24.40
N PRO A 531 15.11 -4.77 24.32
CA PRO A 531 16.28 -5.28 23.63
C PRO A 531 16.74 -6.62 24.20
N GLY A 532 16.99 -7.62 23.38
CA GLY A 532 17.54 -8.91 23.82
C GLY A 532 18.96 -8.74 24.36
N ASP A 533 19.38 -9.59 25.29
CA ASP A 533 20.78 -9.60 25.78
C ASP A 533 21.62 -10.75 25.22
N GLY A 534 21.02 -11.62 24.39
CA GLY A 534 21.65 -12.80 23.80
C GLY A 534 22.07 -13.84 24.83
N LYS A 535 21.50 -13.81 26.04
CA LYS A 535 21.81 -14.72 27.17
C LYS A 535 20.55 -15.26 27.83
N GLY A 536 19.39 -15.02 27.21
CA GLY A 536 18.07 -15.41 27.70
C GLY A 536 17.39 -14.35 28.56
N GLY A 537 17.91 -13.13 28.58
CA GLY A 537 17.33 -11.96 29.24
C GLY A 537 17.03 -10.83 28.27
N TYR A 538 16.60 -9.69 28.81
CA TYR A 538 16.31 -8.48 28.05
C TYR A 538 16.70 -7.23 28.84
N GLY A 539 17.04 -6.17 28.12
CA GLY A 539 17.39 -4.86 28.64
C GLY A 539 16.19 -4.00 29.07
N PRO A 540 16.44 -2.76 29.53
CA PRO A 540 15.39 -1.83 29.90
C PRO A 540 14.43 -1.54 28.73
N ARG A 541 13.13 -1.49 29.02
CA ARG A 541 12.12 -1.17 28.00
C ARG A 541 12.29 0.23 27.42
N LYS A 542 12.06 0.39 26.12
CA LYS A 542 12.04 1.67 25.41
C LYS A 542 10.69 1.87 24.72
N LYS A 543 10.07 3.03 24.88
CA LYS A 543 8.87 3.37 24.12
C LYS A 543 9.27 3.65 22.67
N ILE A 544 8.70 2.90 21.74
CA ILE A 544 9.02 2.96 20.31
C ILE A 544 7.81 3.40 19.45
N GLY A 545 6.64 3.54 20.06
CA GLY A 545 5.46 4.07 19.37
C GLY A 545 4.28 4.32 20.30
N ASN A 546 3.23 4.93 19.74
CA ASN A 546 1.94 5.16 20.39
C ASN A 546 0.80 5.03 19.35
N GLY A 547 -0.44 4.94 19.83
CA GLY A 547 -1.62 4.89 18.96
C GLY A 547 -1.92 3.50 18.39
N TYR A 548 -1.51 2.43 19.08
CA TYR A 548 -1.84 1.05 18.73
C TYR A 548 -3.13 0.64 19.45
N PRO A 549 -4.26 0.43 18.77
CA PRO A 549 -5.53 0.15 19.45
C PRO A 549 -5.49 -1.15 20.25
N ALA A 550 -6.05 -1.11 21.47
CA ALA A 550 -6.26 -2.31 22.27
C ALA A 550 -7.25 -3.26 21.57
N GLY A 551 -6.93 -4.55 21.55
CA GLY A 551 -7.76 -5.59 20.92
C GLY A 551 -7.39 -5.91 19.46
N GLU A 552 -6.57 -5.08 18.82
CA GLU A 552 -5.96 -5.46 17.54
C GLU A 552 -4.84 -6.48 17.76
N LEU A 553 -4.64 -7.33 16.76
CA LEU A 553 -3.61 -8.35 16.81
C LEU A 553 -2.25 -7.73 16.53
N MET A 554 -1.25 -8.09 17.33
CA MET A 554 0.15 -7.80 17.08
C MET A 554 0.94 -9.09 17.15
N PHE A 555 1.88 -9.28 16.23
CA PHE A 555 2.65 -10.50 16.10
C PHE A 555 4.01 -10.22 15.49
#